data_AF-A0A2N0I475-F1
#
_entry.id   AF-A0A2N0I475-F1
#
_cell.length_a   1.000
_cell.length_b   1.000
_cell.length_c   1.000
_cell.angle_alpha   90.00
_cell.angle_beta   90.00
_cell.angle_gamma   90.00
#
_symmetry.space_group_name_H-M   'P 1'
#
loop_
_entity.id
_entity.type
_entity.pdbx_description
1 polymer ?
#
loop_
_entity_poly.entity_id
_entity_poly.type
_entity_poly.pdbx_seq_one_letter_code
_entity_poly.pdbx_strand_id
1 'polypeptide(L)'
;MARKFLFFIAFCIVVYVAGRAALQFYPGALTQAAFTPSVAFKPQPALAKNAYDDPGLWIARPGMGGSNPALWAPAGPVEDAPALSVPVFFVHPTSYVSKKHWNAPLDDAQSRRVAETMVRGEASVFNGSASIWAPRYRQATAGAFVTNKPEARQAVDLAYRDVAEAFDSFAAQLKPGEPFVLAGHSQGSYHVKRLMAEKVRGTPLAARVLAVYAVGWIIDRQHDLAAMGLPACERAGQTGCVVSYLSFTRDADTAMMRAAYATIEGVAAPAGSAPDILCVNPLTGALGGTATKEANTGGLVPDAQLSNAKLIPQLAGASCAPDGTLRIGDGPDLGPYVLPGGNYHVYDYLLFWSNLRTDFLGRVRAWKP
;
A
#
# COMPACT_ATOMS: atom_id res chain seq x y z
N MET A 1 -49.48 11.50 -24.10
CA MET A 1 -48.18 11.74 -23.43
C MET A 1 -47.74 10.58 -22.52
N ALA A 2 -48.64 9.99 -21.73
CA ALA A 2 -48.33 8.85 -20.83
C ALA A 2 -47.64 7.65 -21.52
N ARG A 3 -48.04 7.25 -22.73
CA ARG A 3 -47.43 6.11 -23.45
C ARG A 3 -45.94 6.33 -23.78
N LYS A 4 -45.57 7.54 -24.22
CA LYS A 4 -44.16 7.88 -24.52
C LYS A 4 -43.33 7.95 -23.24
N PHE A 5 -43.92 8.47 -22.16
CA PHE A 5 -43.29 8.47 -20.84
C PHE A 5 -43.05 7.05 -20.31
N LEU A 6 -44.03 6.14 -20.43
CA LEU A 6 -43.87 4.73 -20.04
C LEU A 6 -42.79 4.01 -20.86
N PHE A 7 -42.70 4.25 -22.17
CA PHE A 7 -41.61 3.70 -22.98
C PHE A 7 -40.24 4.24 -22.57
N PHE A 8 -40.15 5.52 -22.21
CA PHE A 8 -38.91 6.09 -21.68
C PHE A 8 -38.51 5.46 -20.34
N ILE A 9 -39.46 5.30 -19.41
CA ILE A 9 -39.20 4.64 -18.12
C ILE A 9 -38.80 3.17 -18.32
N ALA A 10 -39.49 2.43 -19.20
CA ALA A 10 -39.15 1.05 -19.53
C ALA A 10 -37.74 0.96 -20.14
N PHE A 11 -37.38 1.87 -21.03
CA PHE A 11 -36.02 1.97 -21.59
C PHE A 11 -34.97 2.22 -20.49
N CYS A 12 -35.20 3.17 -19.57
CA CYS A 12 -34.31 3.43 -18.45
C CYS A 12 -34.14 2.21 -17.54
N ILE A 13 -35.22 1.47 -17.27
CA ILE A 13 -35.16 0.22 -16.49
C ILE A 13 -34.34 -0.84 -17.22
N VAL A 14 -34.55 -1.03 -18.53
CA VAL A 14 -33.77 -1.98 -19.33
C VAL A 14 -32.30 -1.61 -19.34
N VAL A 15 -31.94 -0.33 -19.52
CA VAL A 15 -30.56 0.16 -19.46
C VAL A 15 -29.96 -0.08 -18.06
N TYR A 16 -30.71 0.19 -16.99
CA TYR A 16 -30.26 -0.07 -15.63
C TYR A 16 -30.01 -1.56 -15.37
N VAL A 17 -30.95 -2.42 -15.76
CA VAL A 17 -30.83 -3.88 -15.61
C VAL A 17 -29.66 -4.41 -16.45
N ALA A 18 -29.53 -3.97 -17.70
CA ALA A 18 -28.42 -4.34 -18.57
C ALA A 18 -27.07 -3.86 -18.01
N GLY A 19 -27.01 -2.65 -17.45
CA GLY A 19 -25.80 -2.12 -16.80
C GLY A 19 -25.42 -2.90 -15.55
N ARG A 20 -26.41 -3.26 -14.71
CA ARG A 20 -26.20 -4.13 -13.53
C ARG A 20 -25.74 -5.52 -13.93
N ALA A 21 -26.35 -6.12 -14.95
CA ALA A 21 -25.93 -7.40 -15.50
C ALA A 21 -24.50 -7.32 -16.06
N ALA A 22 -24.16 -6.26 -16.79
CA ALA A 22 -22.80 -6.06 -17.29
C ALA A 22 -21.77 -5.93 -16.15
N LEU A 23 -22.08 -5.20 -15.08
CA LEU A 23 -21.22 -5.10 -13.88
C LEU A 23 -21.09 -6.43 -13.14
N GLN A 24 -22.12 -7.27 -13.16
CA GLN A 24 -22.11 -8.58 -12.52
C GLN A 24 -21.31 -9.62 -13.33
N PHE A 25 -21.48 -9.65 -14.65
CA PHE A 25 -20.86 -10.66 -15.52
C PHE A 25 -19.49 -10.25 -16.07
N TYR A 26 -19.22 -8.95 -16.21
CA TYR A 26 -17.98 -8.42 -16.80
C TYR A 26 -17.28 -7.37 -15.93
N PRO A 27 -17.15 -7.55 -14.60
CA PRO A 27 -16.56 -6.55 -13.72
C PRO A 27 -15.11 -6.21 -14.11
N GLY A 28 -14.30 -7.21 -14.48
CA GLY A 28 -12.90 -6.99 -14.89
C GLY A 28 -12.77 -6.15 -16.15
N ALA A 29 -13.53 -6.46 -17.20
CA ALA A 29 -13.50 -5.72 -18.46
C ALA A 29 -13.98 -4.27 -18.30
N LEU A 30 -15.01 -4.04 -17.48
CA LEU A 30 -15.50 -2.70 -17.17
C LEU A 30 -14.50 -1.89 -16.34
N THR A 31 -13.87 -2.50 -15.34
CA THR A 31 -12.78 -1.87 -14.57
C THR A 31 -11.60 -1.52 -15.48
N GLN A 32 -11.18 -2.44 -16.35
CA GLN A 32 -10.11 -2.18 -17.31
C GLN A 32 -10.49 -1.01 -18.24
N ALA A 33 -11.69 -0.99 -18.81
CA ALA A 33 -12.17 0.12 -19.64
C ALA A 33 -12.26 1.44 -18.84
N ALA A 34 -12.63 1.37 -17.56
CA ALA A 34 -12.82 2.51 -16.67
C ALA A 34 -11.50 3.13 -16.17
N PHE A 35 -10.38 2.40 -16.14
CA PHE A 35 -9.12 2.91 -15.58
C PHE A 35 -7.91 2.84 -16.50
N THR A 36 -7.94 2.02 -17.56
CA THR A 36 -6.77 1.85 -18.46
C THR A 36 -6.65 3.02 -19.44
N PRO A 37 -5.48 3.68 -19.53
CA PRO A 37 -5.22 4.66 -20.58
C PRO A 37 -5.39 4.07 -21.99
N SER A 38 -5.99 4.86 -22.88
CA SER A 38 -6.06 4.56 -24.32
C SER A 38 -4.87 5.13 -25.11
N VAL A 39 -4.08 6.00 -24.48
CA VAL A 39 -2.89 6.62 -25.08
C VAL A 39 -1.69 5.68 -25.07
N ALA A 40 -0.75 5.87 -26.00
CA ALA A 40 0.53 5.17 -25.97
C ALA A 40 1.36 5.58 -24.74
N PHE A 41 2.18 4.67 -24.24
CA PHE A 41 3.21 5.00 -23.24
C PHE A 41 4.18 6.04 -23.82
N LYS A 42 4.50 7.05 -23.01
CA LYS A 42 5.50 8.06 -23.36
C LYS A 42 6.74 7.83 -22.49
N PRO A 43 7.86 7.35 -23.06
CA PRO A 43 9.11 7.28 -22.33
C PRO A 43 9.47 8.65 -21.77
N GLN A 44 9.87 8.69 -20.50
CA GLN A 44 10.35 9.91 -19.86
C GLN A 44 11.80 9.69 -19.41
N PRO A 45 12.65 10.74 -19.48
CA PRO A 45 14.00 10.66 -18.98
C PRO A 45 14.00 10.31 -17.49
N ALA A 46 15.06 9.62 -17.07
CA ALA A 46 15.36 9.46 -15.65
C ALA A 46 15.51 10.85 -15.01
N LEU A 47 15.13 10.95 -13.74
CA LEU A 47 15.45 12.14 -12.96
C LEU A 47 16.97 12.26 -12.83
N ALA A 48 17.45 13.48 -12.57
CA ALA A 48 18.86 13.68 -12.25
C ALA A 48 19.21 12.91 -10.95
N LYS A 49 20.48 12.47 -10.83
CA LYS A 49 20.97 11.71 -9.66
C LYS A 49 20.88 12.42 -8.31
N ASN A 50 20.56 13.71 -8.35
CA ASN A 50 20.44 14.58 -7.20
C ASN A 50 19.05 15.23 -7.15
N ALA A 51 18.08 14.71 -7.92
CA ALA A 51 16.75 15.31 -8.00
C ALA A 51 16.09 15.39 -6.61
N TYR A 52 16.27 14.37 -5.78
CA TYR A 52 15.70 14.33 -4.43
C TYR A 52 16.48 15.16 -3.38
N ASP A 53 17.51 15.91 -3.79
CA ASP A 53 18.03 17.00 -2.96
C ASP A 53 17.01 18.15 -2.87
N ASP A 54 16.09 18.26 -3.84
CA ASP A 54 14.97 19.19 -3.80
C ASP A 54 13.92 18.75 -2.77
N PRO A 55 13.68 19.55 -1.71
CA PRO A 55 12.58 19.34 -0.76
C PRO A 55 11.20 19.20 -1.42
N GLY A 56 11.00 19.84 -2.58
CA GLY A 56 9.78 19.80 -3.38
C GLY A 56 9.46 18.43 -3.97
N LEU A 57 10.40 17.48 -3.98
CA LEU A 57 10.17 16.09 -4.35
C LEU A 57 9.85 15.17 -3.16
N TRP A 58 9.65 15.72 -1.96
CA TRP A 58 9.23 14.95 -0.79
C TRP A 58 7.83 15.35 -0.34
N ILE A 59 6.97 14.35 -0.13
CA ILE A 59 5.69 14.50 0.57
C ILE A 59 5.95 14.63 2.07
N ALA A 60 6.87 13.80 2.57
CA ALA A 60 7.34 13.80 3.95
C ALA A 60 8.87 13.71 3.95
N ARG A 61 9.52 14.51 4.80
CA ARG A 61 10.93 14.38 5.16
C ARG A 61 11.19 15.04 6.53
N PRO A 62 12.27 14.67 7.23
CA PRO A 62 12.77 15.39 8.39
C PRO A 62 12.92 16.89 8.09
N GLY A 63 12.65 17.72 9.10
CA GLY A 63 12.74 19.18 8.99
C GLY A 63 11.48 19.89 8.48
N MET A 64 10.43 19.16 8.07
CA MET A 64 9.13 19.76 7.69
C MET A 64 8.26 20.19 8.89
N GLY A 65 8.58 19.75 10.11
CA GLY A 65 7.80 20.07 11.32
C GLY A 65 6.33 19.64 11.20
N GLY A 66 5.40 20.47 11.69
CA GLY A 66 3.96 20.19 11.66
C GLY A 66 3.33 20.12 10.26
N SER A 67 4.07 20.48 9.20
CA SER A 67 3.63 20.29 7.81
C SER A 67 3.91 18.90 7.26
N ASN A 68 4.63 18.05 8.01
CA ASN A 68 4.89 16.67 7.60
C ASN A 68 3.63 15.80 7.79
N PRO A 69 2.96 15.34 6.71
CA PRO A 69 1.75 14.55 6.82
C PRO A 69 2.00 13.21 7.53
N ALA A 70 3.20 12.64 7.45
CA ALA A 70 3.54 11.37 8.10
C ALA A 70 3.71 11.49 9.62
N LEU A 71 3.80 12.71 10.18
CA LEU A 71 3.83 12.93 11.62
C LEU A 71 2.44 13.19 12.22
N TRP A 72 1.38 13.14 11.41
CA TRP A 72 0.02 13.31 11.88
C TRP A 72 -0.37 12.24 12.90
N ALA A 73 -1.22 12.59 13.86
CA ALA A 73 -1.82 11.67 14.82
C ALA A 73 -3.32 11.96 14.96
N PRO A 74 -4.17 10.94 15.18
CA PRO A 74 -5.59 11.14 15.44
C PRO A 74 -5.81 11.86 16.78
N ALA A 75 -6.97 12.51 16.92
CA ALA A 75 -7.40 13.05 18.20
C ALA A 75 -7.71 11.90 19.19
N GLY A 76 -7.19 12.01 20.42
CA GLY A 76 -7.37 11.02 21.49
C GLY A 76 -6.03 10.63 22.14
N PRO A 77 -6.04 9.76 23.17
CA PRO A 77 -4.81 9.31 23.81
C PRO A 77 -4.09 8.34 22.87
N VAL A 78 -3.15 8.88 22.09
CA VAL A 78 -2.03 8.09 21.55
C VAL A 78 -0.93 8.16 22.59
N GLU A 79 -0.45 7.03 23.11
CA GLU A 79 0.67 7.08 24.06
C GLU A 79 1.85 7.82 23.42
N ASP A 80 2.24 8.92 24.07
CA ASP A 80 3.45 9.68 23.77
C ASP A 80 4.66 8.82 24.14
N ALA A 81 5.11 8.02 23.18
CA ALA A 81 6.43 7.43 23.24
C ALA A 81 7.46 8.54 22.96
N PRO A 82 8.60 8.59 23.68
CA PRO A 82 9.71 9.46 23.29
C PRO A 82 10.04 9.26 21.82
N ALA A 83 10.12 10.34 21.05
CA ALA A 83 10.37 10.28 19.63
C ALA A 83 11.67 9.49 19.35
N LEU A 84 11.54 8.37 18.67
CA LEU A 84 12.67 7.56 18.24
C LEU A 84 13.30 8.19 17.00
N SER A 85 14.60 7.99 16.81
CA SER A 85 15.35 8.56 15.68
C SER A 85 15.56 7.57 14.54
N VAL A 86 14.79 6.47 14.45
CA VAL A 86 14.95 5.46 13.40
C VAL A 86 14.37 5.97 12.08
N PRO A 87 15.17 6.13 11.01
CA PRO A 87 14.67 6.57 9.72
C PRO A 87 13.72 5.56 9.08
N VAL A 88 12.61 6.04 8.53
CA VAL A 88 11.61 5.24 7.82
C VAL A 88 11.49 5.78 6.39
N PHE A 89 11.73 4.93 5.40
CA PHE A 89 11.47 5.24 4.00
C PHE A 89 10.16 4.58 3.58
N PHE A 90 9.11 5.40 3.45
CA PHE A 90 7.75 4.98 3.11
C PHE A 90 7.42 5.29 1.66
N VAL A 91 7.11 4.27 0.87
CA VAL A 91 6.66 4.43 -0.52
C VAL A 91 5.14 4.34 -0.58
N HIS A 92 4.51 5.46 -0.88
CA HIS A 92 3.05 5.58 -0.88
C HIS A 92 2.39 4.83 -2.06
N PRO A 93 1.09 4.50 -2.00
CA PRO A 93 0.40 3.73 -3.03
C PRO A 93 0.03 4.59 -4.25
N THR A 94 -0.68 4.00 -5.20
CA THR A 94 -1.19 4.70 -6.37
C THR A 94 -2.16 5.84 -6.01
N SER A 95 -1.74 7.09 -6.23
CA SER A 95 -2.57 8.29 -6.05
C SER A 95 -3.16 8.82 -7.36
N TYR A 96 -2.72 8.28 -8.50
CA TYR A 96 -3.12 8.72 -9.83
C TYR A 96 -4.12 7.75 -10.45
N VAL A 97 -5.37 8.20 -10.62
CA VAL A 97 -6.49 7.39 -11.16
C VAL A 97 -6.92 7.81 -12.56
N SER A 98 -6.24 8.81 -13.14
CA SER A 98 -6.57 9.36 -14.46
C SER A 98 -6.07 8.47 -15.59
N LYS A 99 -6.82 8.46 -16.68
CA LYS A 99 -6.48 7.78 -17.94
C LYS A 99 -5.69 8.63 -18.93
N LYS A 100 -5.37 9.89 -18.58
CA LYS A 100 -4.68 10.83 -19.48
C LYS A 100 -3.24 10.42 -19.76
N HIS A 101 -2.58 9.82 -18.78
CA HIS A 101 -1.19 9.37 -18.86
C HIS A 101 -1.03 8.00 -18.19
N TRP A 102 0.02 7.29 -18.57
CA TRP A 102 0.42 6.05 -17.89
C TRP A 102 1.12 6.31 -16.55
N ASN A 103 1.79 7.46 -16.42
CA ASN A 103 2.41 7.91 -15.18
C ASN A 103 1.93 9.31 -14.83
N ALA A 104 1.77 9.57 -13.52
CA ALA A 104 1.38 10.86 -13.01
C ALA A 104 2.44 11.93 -13.35
N PRO A 105 2.06 13.07 -13.94
CA PRO A 105 2.90 14.27 -13.90
C PRO A 105 3.20 14.66 -12.45
N LEU A 106 4.43 15.07 -12.16
CA LEU A 106 4.85 15.41 -10.79
C LEU A 106 4.09 16.62 -10.23
N ASP A 107 3.54 17.48 -11.08
CA ASP A 107 2.77 18.67 -10.76
C ASP A 107 1.25 18.47 -10.80
N ASP A 108 0.76 17.24 -11.04
CA ASP A 108 -0.67 16.94 -11.03
C ASP A 108 -1.27 17.16 -9.63
N ALA A 109 -2.06 18.24 -9.50
CA ALA A 109 -2.60 18.68 -8.21
C ALA A 109 -3.52 17.64 -7.54
N GLN A 110 -4.23 16.83 -8.33
CA GLN A 110 -5.11 15.80 -7.80
C GLN A 110 -4.29 14.64 -7.21
N SER A 111 -3.33 14.10 -7.97
CA SER A 111 -2.45 13.04 -7.50
C SER A 111 -1.68 13.48 -6.26
N ARG A 112 -1.15 14.71 -6.24
CA ARG A 112 -0.44 15.26 -5.07
C ARG A 112 -1.31 15.27 -3.81
N ARG A 113 -2.53 15.81 -3.90
CA ARG A 113 -3.46 15.84 -2.77
C ARG A 113 -3.83 14.43 -2.27
N VAL A 114 -4.07 13.50 -3.19
CA VAL A 114 -4.38 12.10 -2.83
C VAL A 114 -3.17 11.44 -2.18
N ALA A 115 -1.97 11.61 -2.73
CA ALA A 115 -0.74 11.06 -2.16
C ALA A 115 -0.47 11.60 -0.74
N GLU A 116 -0.63 12.91 -0.52
CA GLU A 116 -0.54 13.53 0.81
C GLU A 116 -1.57 12.95 1.79
N THR A 117 -2.81 12.70 1.32
CA THR A 117 -3.87 12.06 2.12
C THR A 117 -3.50 10.63 2.51
N MET A 118 -2.99 9.82 1.56
CA MET A 118 -2.57 8.44 1.82
C MET A 118 -1.35 8.39 2.74
N VAL A 119 -0.33 9.22 2.51
CA VAL A 119 0.85 9.32 3.41
C VAL A 119 0.42 9.68 4.83
N ARG A 120 -0.52 10.62 5.00
CA ARG A 120 -1.05 10.96 6.33
C ARG A 120 -1.75 9.79 7.00
N GLY A 121 -2.56 9.01 6.28
CA GLY A 121 -3.29 7.89 6.85
C GLY A 121 -2.41 6.66 7.13
N GLU A 122 -1.49 6.35 6.22
CA GLU A 122 -0.74 5.10 6.20
C GLU A 122 0.64 5.23 6.85
N ALA A 123 1.43 6.24 6.47
CA ALA A 123 2.78 6.41 7.01
C ALA A 123 2.78 6.88 8.47
N SER A 124 1.67 7.46 8.94
CA SER A 124 1.54 7.92 10.33
C SER A 124 1.54 6.80 11.37
N VAL A 125 1.39 5.53 10.98
CA VAL A 125 1.64 4.41 11.92
C VAL A 125 3.08 4.44 12.44
N PHE A 126 4.01 5.05 11.69
CA PHE A 126 5.41 5.18 12.06
C PHE A 126 5.73 6.49 12.79
N ASN A 127 4.74 7.32 13.12
CA ASN A 127 4.92 8.67 13.71
C ASN A 127 5.57 8.70 15.11
N GLY A 128 5.83 7.53 15.70
CA GLY A 128 6.75 7.40 16.83
C GLY A 128 8.21 7.68 16.46
N SER A 129 8.53 7.73 15.16
CA SER A 129 9.79 8.26 14.63
C SER A 129 9.60 9.67 14.07
N ALA A 130 10.53 10.57 14.40
CA ALA A 130 10.58 11.91 13.80
C ALA A 130 11.19 11.91 12.38
N SER A 131 11.72 10.77 11.92
CA SER A 131 12.49 10.66 10.67
C SER A 131 11.75 9.82 9.61
N ILE A 132 10.61 10.31 9.12
CA ILE A 132 9.84 9.65 8.06
C ILE A 132 10.02 10.38 6.74
N TRP A 133 10.39 9.61 5.72
CA TRP A 133 10.63 10.05 4.35
C TRP A 133 9.59 9.41 3.43
N ALA A 134 8.91 10.20 2.63
CA ALA A 134 8.00 9.71 1.58
C ALA A 134 8.19 10.53 0.31
N PRO A 135 8.69 9.93 -0.80
CA PRO A 135 8.98 10.67 -2.02
C PRO A 135 7.71 10.97 -2.83
N ARG A 136 7.73 12.08 -3.58
CA ARG A 136 6.90 12.27 -4.77
C ARG A 136 7.60 11.56 -5.92
N TYR A 137 6.88 10.74 -6.67
CA TYR A 137 7.42 10.02 -7.83
C TYR A 137 6.37 9.95 -8.94
N ARG A 138 6.76 9.65 -10.18
CA ARG A 138 5.81 9.57 -11.30
C ARG A 138 5.03 8.25 -11.25
N GLN A 139 4.08 8.15 -10.31
CA GLN A 139 3.33 6.91 -10.03
C GLN A 139 2.70 6.34 -11.29
N ALA A 140 2.74 5.02 -11.46
CA ALA A 140 1.93 4.38 -12.49
C ALA A 140 0.44 4.58 -12.16
N THR A 141 -0.38 4.88 -13.16
CA THR A 141 -1.83 5.05 -12.98
C THR A 141 -2.49 3.78 -12.45
N ALA A 142 -3.62 3.90 -11.75
CA ALA A 142 -4.42 2.75 -11.29
C ALA A 142 -4.76 1.79 -12.44
N GLY A 143 -4.92 2.30 -13.66
CA GLY A 143 -5.09 1.52 -14.88
C GLY A 143 -3.99 0.49 -15.16
N ALA A 144 -2.75 0.75 -14.73
CA ALA A 144 -1.63 -0.17 -14.91
C ALA A 144 -1.78 -1.46 -14.10
N PHE A 145 -2.64 -1.48 -13.08
CA PHE A 145 -2.84 -2.64 -12.18
C PHE A 145 -4.06 -3.49 -12.55
N VAL A 146 -4.78 -3.10 -13.62
CA VAL A 146 -6.02 -3.77 -14.06
C VAL A 146 -5.98 -4.12 -15.55
N THR A 147 -4.79 -4.18 -16.13
CA THR A 147 -4.60 -4.46 -17.56
C THR A 147 -3.33 -5.27 -17.80
N ASN A 148 -3.31 -6.02 -18.90
CA ASN A 148 -2.17 -6.83 -19.33
C ASN A 148 -1.38 -6.17 -20.47
N LYS A 149 -1.65 -4.89 -20.75
CA LYS A 149 -0.94 -4.12 -21.74
C LYS A 149 0.55 -3.97 -21.36
N PRO A 150 1.51 -4.09 -22.30
CA PRO A 150 2.92 -3.92 -21.99
C PRO A 150 3.25 -2.52 -21.41
N GLU A 151 2.47 -1.51 -21.78
CA GLU A 151 2.59 -0.14 -21.24
C GLU A 151 2.39 -0.06 -19.73
N ALA A 152 1.62 -0.99 -19.13
CA ALA A 152 1.46 -1.06 -17.69
C ALA A 152 2.79 -1.33 -16.99
N ARG A 153 3.55 -2.32 -17.49
CA ARG A 153 4.88 -2.64 -16.96
C ARG A 153 5.87 -1.50 -17.18
N GLN A 154 5.86 -0.89 -18.36
CA GLN A 154 6.70 0.29 -18.65
C GLN A 154 6.41 1.46 -17.69
N ALA A 155 5.14 1.67 -17.33
CA ALA A 155 4.74 2.69 -16.37
C ALA A 155 5.24 2.37 -14.96
N VAL A 156 5.06 1.12 -14.51
CA VAL A 156 5.53 0.67 -13.20
C VAL A 156 7.07 0.73 -13.11
N ASP A 157 7.78 0.35 -14.17
CA ASP A 157 9.24 0.46 -14.23
C ASP A 157 9.72 1.92 -14.21
N LEU A 158 9.00 2.82 -14.89
CA LEU A 158 9.28 4.25 -14.82
C LEU A 158 9.12 4.77 -13.39
N ALA A 159 8.02 4.43 -12.72
CA ALA A 159 7.76 4.82 -11.34
C ALA A 159 8.83 4.28 -10.38
N TYR A 160 9.26 3.03 -10.57
CA TYR A 160 10.34 2.42 -9.78
C TYR A 160 11.66 3.17 -9.90
N ARG A 161 12.03 3.65 -11.10
CA ARG A 161 13.28 4.42 -11.29
C ARG A 161 13.31 5.67 -10.41
N ASP A 162 12.18 6.37 -10.28
CA ASP A 162 12.07 7.54 -9.40
C ASP A 162 12.16 7.14 -7.91
N VAL A 163 11.51 6.05 -7.51
CA VAL A 163 11.58 5.53 -6.14
C VAL A 163 13.00 5.05 -5.78
N ALA A 164 13.71 4.42 -6.72
CA ALA A 164 15.10 4.01 -6.55
C ALA A 164 16.04 5.21 -6.37
N GLU A 165 15.84 6.27 -7.15
CA GLU A 165 16.56 7.53 -7.01
C GLU A 165 16.29 8.22 -5.66
N ALA A 166 15.02 8.23 -5.21
CA ALA A 166 14.66 8.71 -3.88
C ALA A 166 15.31 7.89 -2.76
N PHE A 167 15.34 6.57 -2.91
CA PHE A 167 15.97 5.68 -1.94
C PHE A 167 17.48 5.92 -1.86
N ASP A 168 18.16 6.15 -2.97
CA ASP A 168 19.59 6.48 -2.99
C ASP A 168 19.86 7.78 -2.20
N SER A 169 19.04 8.83 -2.39
CA SER A 169 19.12 10.07 -1.62
C SER A 169 18.81 9.90 -0.12
N PHE A 170 17.83 9.04 0.22
CA PHE A 170 17.54 8.68 1.61
C PHE A 170 18.71 7.92 2.25
N ALA A 171 19.24 6.90 1.58
CA ALA A 171 20.31 6.05 2.09
C ALA A 171 21.61 6.84 2.32
N ALA A 172 21.89 7.84 1.46
CA ALA A 172 23.02 8.74 1.62
C ALA A 172 22.93 9.64 2.87
N GLN A 173 21.72 9.87 3.39
CA GLN A 173 21.49 10.70 4.59
C GLN A 173 21.47 9.89 5.89
N LEU A 174 21.52 8.57 5.82
CA LEU A 174 21.61 7.73 7.01
C LEU A 174 22.99 7.88 7.64
N LYS A 175 23.04 8.01 8.96
CA LYS A 175 24.31 8.01 9.69
C LYS A 175 24.99 6.63 9.55
N PRO A 176 26.32 6.54 9.68
CA PRO A 176 27.02 5.26 9.68
C PRO A 176 26.42 4.28 10.72
N GLY A 177 26.09 3.08 10.28
CA GLY A 177 25.50 2.03 11.13
C GLY A 177 24.05 2.26 11.58
N GLU A 178 23.41 3.38 11.22
CA GLU A 178 22.04 3.69 11.64
C GLU A 178 21.05 2.68 11.02
N PRO A 179 20.24 1.99 11.83
CA PRO A 179 19.22 1.08 11.29
C PRO A 179 18.08 1.88 10.68
N PHE A 180 17.37 1.29 9.73
CA PHE A 180 16.24 1.94 9.05
C PHE A 180 15.11 0.96 8.75
N VAL A 181 13.91 1.50 8.51
CA VAL A 181 12.74 0.74 8.08
C VAL A 181 12.41 1.08 6.64
N LEU A 182 12.05 0.06 5.86
CA LEU A 182 11.40 0.22 4.56
C LEU A 182 9.93 -0.12 4.69
N ALA A 183 9.06 0.73 4.17
CA ALA A 183 7.63 0.50 4.22
C ALA A 183 6.97 0.95 2.93
N GLY A 184 5.85 0.35 2.59
CA GLY A 184 5.04 0.79 1.46
C GLY A 184 3.65 0.21 1.50
N HIS A 185 2.81 0.70 0.60
CA HIS A 185 1.47 0.18 0.36
C HIS A 185 1.24 -0.05 -1.13
N SER A 186 0.58 -1.14 -1.52
CA SER A 186 0.16 -1.36 -2.92
C SER A 186 1.35 -1.27 -3.90
N GLN A 187 1.28 -0.39 -4.91
CA GLN A 187 2.40 -0.04 -5.79
C GLN A 187 3.70 0.27 -5.03
N GLY A 188 3.60 0.95 -3.89
CA GLY A 188 4.75 1.24 -3.04
C GLY A 188 5.38 -0.01 -2.43
N SER A 189 4.58 -0.99 -2.02
CA SER A 189 5.07 -2.29 -1.54
C SER A 189 5.74 -3.10 -2.64
N TYR A 190 5.20 -3.06 -3.86
CA TYR A 190 5.88 -3.63 -5.03
C TYR A 190 7.26 -2.99 -5.24
N HIS A 191 7.35 -1.66 -5.13
CA HIS A 191 8.64 -0.96 -5.23
C HIS A 191 9.57 -1.27 -4.06
N VAL A 192 9.07 -1.40 -2.83
CA VAL A 192 9.87 -1.80 -1.66
C VAL A 192 10.47 -3.19 -1.82
N LYS A 193 9.68 -4.17 -2.30
CA LYS A 193 10.18 -5.50 -2.66
C LYS A 193 11.34 -5.42 -3.65
N ARG A 194 11.22 -4.58 -4.68
CA ARG A 194 12.29 -4.35 -5.67
C ARG A 194 13.50 -3.62 -5.08
N LEU A 195 13.31 -2.60 -4.24
CA LEU A 195 14.42 -1.95 -3.52
C LEU A 195 15.20 -2.96 -2.69
N MET A 196 14.51 -3.83 -1.97
CA MET A 196 15.16 -4.89 -1.20
C MET A 196 16.02 -5.80 -2.08
N ALA A 197 15.49 -6.24 -3.23
CA ALA A 197 16.21 -7.13 -4.15
C ALA A 197 17.36 -6.46 -4.89
N GLU A 198 17.17 -5.22 -5.37
CA GLU A 198 18.07 -4.56 -6.31
C GLU A 198 19.06 -3.58 -5.63
N LYS A 199 18.70 -3.01 -4.48
CA LYS A 199 19.47 -1.94 -3.80
C LYS A 199 20.00 -2.33 -2.43
N VAL A 200 19.37 -3.29 -1.74
CA VAL A 200 19.70 -3.63 -0.35
C VAL A 200 20.40 -4.98 -0.24
N ARG A 201 19.84 -6.05 -0.79
CA ARG A 201 20.36 -7.40 -0.68
C ARG A 201 21.79 -7.49 -1.20
N GLY A 202 22.67 -8.12 -0.41
CA GLY A 202 24.08 -8.27 -0.75
C GLY A 202 24.92 -7.00 -0.55
N THR A 203 24.35 -5.93 0.01
CA THR A 203 25.06 -4.70 0.36
C THR A 203 25.16 -4.54 1.88
N PRO A 204 26.03 -3.63 2.39
CA PRO A 204 26.06 -3.29 3.82
C PRO A 204 24.74 -2.74 4.38
N LEU A 205 23.81 -2.27 3.54
CA LEU A 205 22.50 -1.82 3.99
C LEU A 205 21.63 -2.98 4.53
N ALA A 206 21.82 -4.21 4.03
CA ALA A 206 21.01 -5.35 4.44
C ALA A 206 21.08 -5.62 5.95
N ALA A 207 22.25 -5.48 6.55
CA ALA A 207 22.45 -5.64 8.00
C ALA A 207 21.83 -4.52 8.84
N ARG A 208 21.36 -3.44 8.20
CA ARG A 208 20.78 -2.26 8.85
C ARG A 208 19.26 -2.19 8.69
N VAL A 209 18.66 -3.12 7.95
CA VAL A 209 17.20 -3.17 7.81
C VAL A 209 16.58 -3.68 9.09
N LEU A 210 15.92 -2.78 9.81
CA LEU A 210 15.26 -3.08 11.08
C LEU A 210 14.01 -3.92 10.86
N ALA A 211 13.19 -3.54 9.88
CA ALA A 211 12.00 -4.27 9.45
C ALA A 211 11.58 -3.77 8.06
N VAL A 212 10.82 -4.60 7.34
CA VAL A 212 10.15 -4.22 6.09
C VAL A 212 8.65 -4.37 6.26
N TYR A 213 7.87 -3.32 5.98
CA TYR A 213 6.40 -3.37 5.95
C TYR A 213 5.92 -3.22 4.51
N ALA A 214 5.79 -4.32 3.78
CA ALA A 214 5.35 -4.35 2.39
C ALA A 214 3.85 -4.70 2.30
N VAL A 215 3.00 -3.88 2.92
CA VAL A 215 1.56 -4.16 3.11
C VAL A 215 0.77 -3.91 1.82
N GLY A 216 -0.31 -4.66 1.61
CA GLY A 216 -1.16 -4.45 0.44
C GLY A 216 -0.49 -4.87 -0.87
N TRP A 217 0.47 -5.79 -0.85
CA TRP A 217 0.97 -6.42 -2.07
C TRP A 217 1.22 -7.91 -1.86
N ILE A 218 1.14 -8.72 -2.92
CA ILE A 218 1.50 -10.14 -2.82
C ILE A 218 3.02 -10.25 -2.63
N ILE A 219 3.43 -10.81 -1.50
CA ILE A 219 4.80 -11.26 -1.25
C ILE A 219 4.76 -12.78 -1.22
N ASP A 220 5.31 -13.42 -2.24
CA ASP A 220 5.44 -14.88 -2.28
C ASP A 220 6.55 -15.35 -1.33
N ARG A 221 6.21 -16.26 -0.41
CA ARG A 221 7.15 -16.69 0.64
C ARG A 221 8.34 -17.47 0.10
N GLN A 222 8.21 -18.14 -1.05
CA GLN A 222 9.26 -18.97 -1.61
C GLN A 222 10.22 -18.15 -2.47
N HIS A 223 9.68 -17.27 -3.31
CA HIS A 223 10.47 -16.51 -4.28
C HIS A 223 10.85 -15.12 -3.77
N ASP A 224 9.89 -14.36 -3.25
CA ASP A 224 10.10 -12.94 -2.97
C ASP A 224 10.93 -12.72 -1.72
N LEU A 225 10.69 -13.48 -0.64
CA LEU A 225 11.49 -13.36 0.58
C LEU A 225 12.98 -13.67 0.33
N ALA A 226 13.26 -14.69 -0.48
CA ALA A 226 14.62 -15.02 -0.89
C ALA A 226 15.27 -13.90 -1.73
N ALA A 227 14.50 -13.32 -2.66
CA ALA A 227 14.95 -12.19 -3.48
C ALA A 227 15.15 -10.91 -2.66
N MET A 228 14.31 -10.66 -1.65
CA MET A 228 14.44 -9.54 -0.71
C MET A 228 15.59 -9.75 0.28
N GLY A 229 15.99 -11.00 0.52
CA GLY A 229 17.08 -11.35 1.43
C GLY A 229 16.71 -11.29 2.92
N LEU A 230 15.41 -11.26 3.25
CA LEU A 230 14.91 -11.26 4.63
C LEU A 230 13.79 -12.29 4.80
N PRO A 231 13.70 -12.97 5.97
CA PRO A 231 12.60 -13.88 6.27
C PRO A 231 11.29 -13.15 6.57
N ALA A 232 10.19 -13.90 6.63
CA ALA A 232 8.95 -13.42 7.23
C ALA A 232 9.13 -13.13 8.72
N CYS A 233 8.35 -12.20 9.25
CA CYS A 233 8.27 -12.01 10.70
C CYS A 233 7.44 -13.12 11.34
N GLU A 234 8.06 -13.98 12.13
CA GLU A 234 7.46 -15.16 12.76
C GLU A 234 6.91 -14.88 14.16
N ARG A 235 7.39 -13.81 14.82
CA ARG A 235 6.94 -13.41 16.15
C ARG A 235 6.93 -11.89 16.33
N ALA A 236 6.15 -11.43 17.31
CA ALA A 236 6.16 -10.04 17.76
C ALA A 236 7.58 -9.57 18.12
N GLY A 237 7.93 -8.35 17.69
CA GLY A 237 9.23 -7.73 17.98
C GLY A 237 10.43 -8.40 17.30
N GLN A 238 10.26 -9.30 16.35
CA GLN A 238 11.37 -9.78 15.52
C GLN A 238 11.90 -8.64 14.64
N THR A 239 13.21 -8.51 14.51
CA THR A 239 13.83 -7.54 13.59
C THR A 239 14.45 -8.25 12.39
N GLY A 240 14.80 -7.50 11.35
CA GLY A 240 15.37 -8.06 10.12
C GLY A 240 14.40 -9.00 9.41
N CYS A 241 13.12 -8.65 9.35
CA CYS A 241 12.07 -9.49 8.77
C CYS A 241 11.02 -8.66 8.01
N VAL A 242 10.21 -9.35 7.21
CA VAL A 242 9.16 -8.77 6.37
C VAL A 242 7.77 -8.99 6.98
N VAL A 243 7.00 -7.91 7.08
CA VAL A 243 5.58 -7.85 7.38
C VAL A 243 4.82 -7.53 6.08
N SER A 244 3.86 -8.37 5.74
CA SER A 244 2.90 -8.10 4.66
C SER A 244 1.60 -8.83 4.95
N TYR A 245 0.51 -8.28 4.43
CA TYR A 245 -0.84 -8.86 4.46
C TYR A 245 -1.71 -8.11 3.45
N LEU A 246 -2.86 -8.72 3.11
CA LEU A 246 -3.89 -8.17 2.23
C LEU A 246 -5.25 -8.35 2.91
N SER A 247 -5.97 -7.27 3.20
CA SER A 247 -7.19 -7.32 4.02
C SER A 247 -8.45 -7.59 3.20
N PHE A 248 -9.19 -8.62 3.60
CA PHE A 248 -10.44 -9.03 2.96
C PHE A 248 -11.49 -9.44 4.00
N THR A 249 -12.77 -9.29 3.65
CA THR A 249 -13.85 -9.87 4.48
C THR A 249 -13.78 -11.39 4.50
N ARG A 250 -14.48 -12.00 5.46
CA ARG A 250 -14.53 -13.45 5.72
C ARG A 250 -14.75 -14.25 4.43
N ASP A 251 -15.74 -13.84 3.65
CA ASP A 251 -16.24 -14.61 2.49
C ASP A 251 -15.80 -14.00 1.14
N ALA A 252 -14.82 -13.10 1.15
CA ALA A 252 -14.31 -12.47 -0.07
C ALA A 252 -13.66 -13.49 -1.03
N ASP A 253 -14.05 -13.42 -2.30
CA ASP A 253 -13.37 -14.10 -3.40
C ASP A 253 -12.13 -13.30 -3.85
N THR A 254 -10.96 -13.89 -3.68
CA THR A 254 -9.66 -13.27 -3.93
C THR A 254 -9.09 -13.61 -5.32
N ALA A 255 -9.78 -14.44 -6.12
CA ALA A 255 -9.27 -14.97 -7.37
C ALA A 255 -8.90 -13.87 -8.39
N MET A 256 -9.75 -12.86 -8.54
CA MET A 256 -9.51 -11.75 -9.48
C MET A 256 -8.25 -10.95 -9.10
N MET A 257 -8.05 -10.68 -7.81
CA MET A 257 -6.85 -9.99 -7.32
C MET A 257 -5.61 -10.82 -7.61
N ARG A 258 -5.63 -12.12 -7.27
CA ARG A 258 -4.49 -13.02 -7.49
C ARG A 258 -4.10 -13.12 -8.96
N ALA A 259 -5.08 -13.17 -9.86
CA ALA A 259 -4.84 -13.18 -11.30
C ALA A 259 -4.20 -11.87 -11.82
N ALA A 260 -4.68 -10.71 -11.34
CA ALA A 260 -4.11 -9.42 -11.71
C ALA A 260 -2.65 -9.29 -11.25
N TYR A 261 -2.34 -9.72 -10.03
CA TYR A 261 -1.00 -9.64 -9.48
C TYR A 261 -0.02 -10.59 -10.17
N ALA A 262 -0.43 -11.83 -10.45
CA ALA A 262 0.38 -12.78 -11.21
C ALA A 262 0.78 -12.20 -12.59
N THR A 263 -0.12 -11.47 -13.24
CA THR A 263 0.17 -10.81 -14.51
C THR A 263 1.25 -9.74 -14.36
N ILE A 264 1.17 -8.91 -13.31
CA ILE A 264 2.11 -7.79 -13.08
C ILE A 264 3.52 -8.30 -12.77
N GLU A 265 3.62 -9.35 -11.96
CA GLU A 265 4.90 -9.99 -11.61
C GLU A 265 5.56 -10.65 -12.84
N GLY A 266 4.83 -10.82 -13.96
CA GLY A 266 5.32 -11.52 -15.15
C GLY A 266 5.58 -13.01 -14.90
N VAL A 267 5.13 -13.52 -13.75
CA VAL A 267 5.16 -14.92 -13.40
C VAL A 267 3.83 -15.49 -13.86
N ALA A 268 3.84 -16.16 -15.01
CA ALA A 268 2.80 -17.16 -15.25
C ALA A 268 2.95 -18.15 -14.09
N ALA A 269 2.02 -18.12 -13.13
CA ALA A 269 1.97 -19.16 -12.10
C ALA A 269 2.06 -20.51 -12.84
N PRO A 270 3.00 -21.40 -12.49
CA PRO A 270 2.99 -22.76 -13.01
C PRO A 270 1.55 -23.27 -12.95
N ALA A 271 1.03 -23.82 -14.04
CA ALA A 271 -0.36 -24.25 -14.10
C ALA A 271 -0.69 -25.13 -12.88
N GLY A 272 -1.46 -24.58 -11.93
CA GLY A 272 -1.86 -25.26 -10.70
C GLY A 272 -1.17 -24.84 -9.38
N SER A 273 -0.14 -23.99 -9.36
CA SER A 273 0.45 -23.50 -8.10
C SER A 273 0.00 -22.08 -7.77
N ALA A 274 -0.93 -21.97 -6.83
CA ALA A 274 -1.34 -20.69 -6.26
C ALA A 274 -0.15 -20.10 -5.45
N PRO A 275 0.13 -18.77 -5.48
CA PRO A 275 1.24 -18.19 -4.73
C PRO A 275 1.08 -18.47 -3.23
N ASP A 276 2.18 -18.76 -2.54
CA ASP A 276 2.24 -18.92 -1.08
C ASP A 276 2.38 -17.52 -0.46
N ILE A 277 1.24 -16.81 -0.39
CA ILE A 277 1.18 -15.40 -0.02
C ILE A 277 1.53 -15.24 1.46
N LEU A 278 2.47 -14.34 1.75
CA LEU A 278 2.81 -13.95 3.11
C LEU A 278 1.63 -13.26 3.81
N CYS A 279 1.27 -13.77 4.99
CA CYS A 279 0.34 -13.12 5.90
C CYS A 279 0.94 -13.03 7.30
N VAL A 280 1.41 -11.85 7.67
CA VAL A 280 1.77 -11.50 9.05
C VAL A 280 0.56 -10.79 9.67
N ASN A 281 -0.01 -11.37 10.71
CA ASN A 281 -1.22 -10.86 11.34
C ASN A 281 -0.89 -9.59 12.15
N PRO A 282 -1.45 -8.43 11.77
CA PRO A 282 -1.08 -7.14 12.36
C PRO A 282 -1.53 -6.99 13.82
N LEU A 283 -2.48 -7.82 14.29
CA LEU A 283 -2.90 -7.82 15.70
C LEU A 283 -1.95 -8.62 16.60
N THR A 284 -1.19 -9.57 16.03
CA THR A 284 -0.25 -10.42 16.79
C THR A 284 1.22 -10.09 16.52
N GLY A 285 1.52 -9.41 15.41
CA GLY A 285 2.88 -9.12 14.96
C GLY A 285 3.66 -10.35 14.46
N ALA A 286 2.96 -11.45 14.18
CA ALA A 286 3.52 -12.78 13.88
C ALA A 286 2.91 -13.39 12.61
N LEU A 287 3.62 -14.36 12.02
CA LEU A 287 3.18 -15.10 10.84
C LEU A 287 1.91 -15.90 11.14
N GLY A 288 0.90 -15.77 10.29
CA GLY A 288 -0.34 -16.54 10.41
C GLY A 288 -1.20 -16.14 11.61
N GLY A 289 -1.92 -17.13 12.16
CA GLY A 289 -2.67 -16.97 13.40
C GLY A 289 -3.99 -16.19 13.28
N THR A 290 -4.72 -16.15 14.39
CA THR A 290 -6.01 -15.48 14.53
C THR A 290 -6.02 -14.63 15.80
N ALA A 291 -6.59 -13.44 15.69
CA ALA A 291 -6.88 -12.55 16.81
C ALA A 291 -8.27 -11.95 16.60
N THR A 292 -9.07 -11.91 17.66
CA THR A 292 -10.39 -11.29 17.64
C THR A 292 -10.25 -9.76 17.68
N LYS A 293 -11.35 -9.04 17.44
CA LYS A 293 -11.34 -7.57 17.42
C LYS A 293 -10.90 -6.96 18.76
N GLU A 294 -11.05 -7.67 19.87
CA GLU A 294 -10.61 -7.20 21.20
C GLU A 294 -9.10 -6.93 21.26
N ALA A 295 -8.30 -7.56 20.41
CA ALA A 295 -6.86 -7.29 20.27
C ALA A 295 -6.55 -6.04 19.42
N ASN A 296 -7.53 -5.49 18.71
CA ASN A 296 -7.38 -4.26 17.93
C ASN A 296 -7.49 -3.06 18.89
N THR A 297 -6.35 -2.45 19.19
CA THR A 297 -6.26 -1.34 20.14
C THR A 297 -6.61 0.01 19.49
N GLY A 298 -6.86 0.04 18.19
CA GLY A 298 -7.28 1.23 17.48
C GLY A 298 -7.03 1.15 15.97
N GLY A 299 -8.11 1.24 15.19
CA GLY A 299 -8.04 1.54 13.77
C GLY A 299 -8.57 2.94 13.47
N LEU A 300 -8.14 3.52 12.35
CA LEU A 300 -8.58 4.84 11.90
C LEU A 300 -9.84 4.74 11.05
N VAL A 301 -10.85 5.53 11.43
CA VAL A 301 -12.05 5.78 10.63
C VAL A 301 -12.01 7.22 10.12
N PRO A 302 -11.71 7.45 8.83
CA PRO A 302 -11.66 8.80 8.27
C PRO A 302 -13.01 9.52 8.30
N ASP A 303 -12.98 10.84 8.43
CA ASP A 303 -14.16 11.67 8.17
C ASP A 303 -14.50 11.70 6.67
N ALA A 304 -15.68 12.23 6.32
CA ALA A 304 -16.15 12.29 4.94
C ALA A 304 -15.26 13.15 4.02
N GLN A 305 -14.55 14.12 4.58
CA GLN A 305 -13.63 15.01 3.87
C GLN A 305 -12.22 14.43 3.73
N LEU A 306 -11.97 13.25 4.33
CA LEU A 306 -10.65 12.66 4.51
C LEU A 306 -9.66 13.67 5.11
N SER A 307 -10.12 14.57 5.97
CA SER A 307 -9.28 15.63 6.56
C SER A 307 -8.76 15.24 7.94
N ASN A 308 -9.53 14.43 8.66
CA ASN A 308 -9.26 13.91 9.97
C ASN A 308 -9.74 12.45 10.06
N ALA A 309 -9.38 11.74 11.13
CA ALA A 309 -9.87 10.41 11.41
C ALA A 309 -10.04 10.18 12.91
N LYS A 310 -11.02 9.36 13.28
CA LYS A 310 -11.23 8.91 14.66
C LYS A 310 -10.49 7.59 14.87
N LEU A 311 -9.81 7.48 16.01
CA LEU A 311 -9.23 6.22 16.46
C LEU A 311 -10.31 5.40 17.18
N ILE A 312 -10.66 4.24 16.64
CA ILE A 312 -11.72 3.38 17.13
C ILE A 312 -11.12 2.03 17.56
N PRO A 313 -11.18 1.66 18.85
CA PRO A 313 -10.75 0.34 19.30
C PRO A 313 -11.71 -0.73 18.80
N GLN A 314 -11.23 -1.97 18.73
CA GLN A 314 -12.02 -3.13 18.31
C GLN A 314 -12.67 -3.00 16.92
N LEU A 315 -12.02 -2.25 16.03
CA LEU A 315 -12.54 -1.95 14.70
C LEU A 315 -12.65 -3.20 13.83
N ALA A 316 -11.64 -4.07 13.86
CA ALA A 316 -11.59 -5.29 13.08
C ALA A 316 -10.78 -6.37 13.79
N GLY A 317 -11.20 -7.64 13.64
CA GLY A 317 -10.36 -8.81 13.94
C GLY A 317 -9.39 -9.10 12.78
N ALA A 318 -8.56 -10.12 12.94
CA ALA A 318 -7.59 -10.51 11.92
C ALA A 318 -7.29 -12.01 11.99
N SER A 319 -7.49 -12.73 10.89
CA SER A 319 -7.19 -14.16 10.77
C SER A 319 -6.53 -14.44 9.43
N CYS A 320 -5.29 -14.94 9.42
CA CYS A 320 -4.63 -15.34 8.18
C CYS A 320 -5.27 -16.63 7.64
N ALA A 321 -5.89 -16.54 6.47
CA ALA A 321 -6.55 -17.66 5.82
C ALA A 321 -5.56 -18.57 5.06
N PRO A 322 -5.95 -19.81 4.70
CA PRO A 322 -5.11 -20.72 3.93
C PRO A 322 -4.70 -20.21 2.54
N ASP A 323 -5.43 -19.25 1.98
CA ASP A 323 -5.07 -18.59 0.71
C ASP A 323 -4.03 -17.46 0.89
N GLY A 324 -3.54 -17.26 2.11
CA GLY A 324 -2.56 -16.25 2.50
C GLY A 324 -3.11 -14.82 2.59
N THR A 325 -4.43 -14.64 2.55
CA THR A 325 -5.07 -13.34 2.78
C THR A 325 -5.49 -13.14 4.24
N LEU A 326 -5.57 -11.89 4.68
CA LEU A 326 -5.98 -11.54 6.03
C LEU A 326 -7.49 -11.32 6.08
N ARG A 327 -8.20 -12.19 6.81
CA ARG A 327 -9.65 -12.12 7.00
C ARG A 327 -9.98 -11.22 8.18
N ILE A 328 -10.81 -10.21 7.95
CA ILE A 328 -11.18 -9.19 8.95
C ILE A 328 -12.58 -9.37 9.55
N GLY A 329 -13.17 -10.56 9.38
CA GLY A 329 -14.58 -10.82 9.71
C GLY A 329 -15.51 -10.19 8.68
N ASP A 330 -16.62 -9.62 9.12
CA ASP A 330 -17.60 -8.97 8.23
C ASP A 330 -17.08 -7.64 7.64
N GLY A 331 -16.03 -7.07 8.26
CA GLY A 331 -15.44 -5.79 7.90
C GLY A 331 -16.21 -4.59 8.46
N PRO A 332 -15.52 -3.57 8.96
CA PRO A 332 -16.15 -2.35 9.47
C PRO A 332 -16.64 -1.44 8.33
N ASP A 333 -17.68 -0.64 8.57
CA ASP A 333 -18.04 0.43 7.64
C ASP A 333 -17.01 1.57 7.71
N LEU A 334 -16.16 1.64 6.68
CA LEU A 334 -15.13 2.67 6.50
C LEU A 334 -15.45 3.64 5.37
N GLY A 335 -16.67 3.60 4.85
CA GLY A 335 -17.12 4.44 3.75
C GLY A 335 -16.80 3.88 2.36
N PRO A 336 -16.70 4.75 1.34
CA PRO A 336 -16.93 4.35 -0.05
C PRO A 336 -15.72 3.72 -0.76
N TYR A 337 -14.57 3.60 -0.09
CA TYR A 337 -13.33 3.12 -0.73
C TYR A 337 -13.06 1.63 -0.51
N VAL A 338 -14.02 0.90 0.08
CA VAL A 338 -13.98 -0.57 0.11
C VAL A 338 -14.16 -1.06 -1.33
N LEU A 339 -13.17 -1.79 -1.82
CA LEU A 339 -13.17 -2.28 -3.20
C LEU A 339 -14.14 -3.46 -3.35
N PRO A 340 -14.63 -3.72 -4.58
CA PRO A 340 -15.50 -4.85 -4.86
C PRO A 340 -14.96 -6.18 -4.35
N GLY A 341 -15.86 -7.09 -3.96
CA GLY A 341 -15.49 -8.41 -3.45
C GLY A 341 -15.05 -8.43 -1.99
N GLY A 342 -15.38 -7.39 -1.21
CA GLY A 342 -15.00 -7.32 0.21
C GLY A 342 -13.51 -7.05 0.41
N ASN A 343 -12.89 -6.33 -0.52
CA ASN A 343 -11.48 -6.02 -0.50
C ASN A 343 -11.22 -4.67 0.20
N TYR A 344 -10.50 -4.71 1.32
CA TYR A 344 -10.21 -3.56 2.17
C TYR A 344 -8.84 -2.93 1.88
N HIS A 345 -8.23 -3.21 0.71
CA HIS A 345 -6.91 -2.75 0.31
C HIS A 345 -6.59 -1.29 0.63
N VAL A 346 -7.51 -0.36 0.37
CA VAL A 346 -7.30 1.09 0.65
C VAL A 346 -7.13 1.39 2.16
N TYR A 347 -7.57 0.48 3.03
CA TYR A 347 -7.58 0.63 4.48
C TYR A 347 -6.61 -0.31 5.20
N ASP A 348 -5.73 -1.03 4.51
CA ASP A 348 -4.86 -2.06 5.12
C ASP A 348 -4.07 -1.54 6.34
N TYR A 349 -3.49 -0.34 6.25
CA TYR A 349 -2.81 0.31 7.37
C TYR A 349 -3.81 0.87 8.41
N LEU A 350 -4.89 1.48 7.94
CA LEU A 350 -5.86 2.19 8.78
C LEU A 350 -6.58 1.23 9.74
N LEU A 351 -6.94 0.02 9.28
CA LEU A 351 -7.62 -1.00 10.08
C LEU A 351 -6.90 -1.34 11.40
N PHE A 352 -5.57 -1.21 11.41
CA PHE A 352 -4.69 -1.68 12.49
C PHE A 352 -3.71 -0.60 12.96
N TRP A 353 -4.04 0.68 12.77
CA TRP A 353 -3.12 1.81 12.96
C TRP A 353 -2.35 1.77 14.30
N SER A 354 -3.06 1.61 15.43
CA SER A 354 -2.43 1.55 16.76
C SER A 354 -1.58 0.29 16.95
N ASN A 355 -2.03 -0.84 16.42
CA ASN A 355 -1.31 -2.11 16.51
C ASN A 355 -0.01 -2.06 15.70
N LEU A 356 -0.04 -1.52 14.47
CA LEU A 356 1.15 -1.34 13.64
C LEU A 356 2.14 -0.34 14.25
N ARG A 357 1.64 0.76 14.84
CA ARG A 357 2.49 1.70 15.59
C ARG A 357 3.18 1.01 16.76
N THR A 358 2.44 0.21 17.52
CA THR A 358 2.98 -0.55 18.66
C THR A 358 4.00 -1.59 18.20
N ASP A 359 3.72 -2.31 17.11
CA ASP A 359 4.62 -3.28 16.51
C ASP A 359 5.92 -2.62 16.06
N PHE A 360 5.85 -1.50 15.33
CA PHE A 360 7.01 -0.70 14.93
C PHE A 360 7.86 -0.30 16.14
N LEU A 361 7.26 0.34 17.14
CA LEU A 361 7.96 0.74 18.38
C LEU A 361 8.55 -0.46 19.14
N GLY A 362 7.87 -1.60 19.11
CA GLY A 362 8.36 -2.86 19.67
C GLY A 362 9.61 -3.36 18.96
N ARG A 363 9.60 -3.40 17.62
CA ARG A 363 10.75 -3.81 16.81
C ARG A 363 11.92 -2.86 16.96
N VAL A 364 11.67 -1.54 17.05
CA VAL A 364 12.75 -0.57 17.32
C VAL A 364 13.42 -0.84 18.66
N ARG A 365 12.65 -1.08 19.73
CA ARG A 365 13.20 -1.42 21.05
C ARG A 365 13.91 -2.78 21.08
N ALA A 366 13.50 -3.72 20.23
CA ALA A 366 14.11 -5.04 20.12
C ALA A 366 15.38 -5.06 19.26
N TRP A 367 15.63 -4.02 18.46
CA TRP A 367 16.82 -3.94 17.62
C TRP A 367 18.09 -3.97 18.45
N LYS A 368 18.96 -4.92 18.11
CA LYS A 368 20.32 -5.03 18.65
C LYS A 368 21.28 -4.84 17.47
N PRO A 369 22.17 -3.81 17.51
CA PRO A 369 23.11 -3.51 16.43
C PRO A 369 24.01 -4.67 16.01
#